data_AF-F7S7N3-F1
#
_entry.id   AF-F7S7N3-F1
#
_cell.length_a   1.000
_cell.length_b   1.000
_cell.length_c   1.000
_cell.angle_alpha   90.00
_cell.angle_beta   90.00
_cell.angle_gamma   90.00
#
_symmetry.space_group_name_H-M   'P 1'
#
loop_
_entity.id
_entity.type
_entity.pdbx_description
1 polymer ?
#
loop_
_entity_poly.entity_id
_entity_poly.type
_entity_poly.pdbx_seq_one_letter_code
_entity_poly.pdbx_strand_id
1 'polypeptide(L)' 'MEQIAFRMQLDPAQAAEYERRHDEIWPELVAALKDAGISDYSIFLDPSDGSLFAVLRRRPGHAMDALPEQAVMRRW' A
#
# COMPACT_ATOMS: atom_id res chain seq x y z
N MET A 1 0.32 15.84 10.13
CA MET A 1 0.46 14.62 9.31
C MET A 1 1.14 15.02 8.02
N GLU A 2 2.05 14.20 7.52
CA GLU A 2 2.67 14.40 6.22
C GLU A 2 2.01 13.50 5.18
N GLN A 3 2.00 13.96 3.93
CA GLN A 3 1.55 13.17 2.80
C GLN A 3 2.76 12.74 1.99
N ILE A 4 2.83 11.46 1.66
CA ILE A 4 3.85 10.93 0.75
C ILE A 4 3.16 10.27 -0.43
N ALA A 5 3.82 10.34 -1.57
CA ALA A 5 3.43 9.60 -2.76
C ALA A 5 4.63 8.84 -3.29
N PHE A 6 4.38 7.66 -3.85
CA PHE A 6 5.39 6.82 -4.48
C PHE A 6 4.79 6.07 -5.66
N ARG A 7 5.66 5.71 -6.61
CA ARG A 7 5.29 4.96 -7.82
C ARG A 7 5.78 3.53 -7.71
N MET A 8 4.93 2.60 -8.12
CA MET A 8 5.26 1.19 -8.33
C MET A 8 4.89 0.79 -9.78
N GLN A 9 5.21 -0.44 -10.15
CA GLN A 9 4.92 -0.97 -11.48
C GLN A 9 4.12 -2.26 -11.34
N LEU A 10 2.98 -2.32 -12.01
CA LEU A 10 2.15 -3.51 -12.11
C LEU A 10 2.45 -4.24 -13.43
N ASP A 11 2.43 -5.57 -13.39
CA ASP A 11 2.32 -6.39 -14.60
C ASP A 11 0.92 -6.15 -15.20
N PRO A 12 0.80 -5.62 -16.43
CA PRO A 12 -0.50 -5.31 -17.03
C PRO A 12 -1.48 -6.49 -17.07
N ALA A 13 -0.98 -7.74 -17.15
CA ALA A 13 -1.83 -8.93 -17.12
C ALA A 13 -2.51 -9.16 -15.76
N GLN A 14 -2.04 -8.50 -14.70
CA GLN A 14 -2.46 -8.72 -13.32
C GLN A 14 -3.38 -7.62 -12.76
N ALA A 15 -3.86 -6.67 -13.59
CA ALA A 15 -4.71 -5.57 -13.13
C ALA A 15 -5.94 -6.04 -12.34
N ALA A 16 -6.69 -7.01 -12.87
CA ALA A 16 -7.89 -7.53 -12.21
C ALA A 16 -7.58 -8.29 -10.92
N GLU A 17 -6.49 -9.07 -10.90
CA GLU A 17 -6.07 -9.81 -9.70
C GLU A 17 -5.53 -8.85 -8.62
N TYR A 18 -4.87 -7.76 -9.03
CA TYR A 18 -4.41 -6.71 -8.13
C TYR A 18 -5.60 -6.05 -7.42
N GLU A 19 -6.63 -5.64 -8.16
CA GLU A 19 -7.85 -5.06 -7.61
C GLU A 19 -8.53 -6.04 -6.64
N ARG A 20 -8.78 -7.29 -7.08
CA ARG A 20 -9.40 -8.33 -6.24
C ARG A 20 -8.66 -8.55 -4.92
N ARG A 21 -7.32 -8.59 -4.95
CA ARG A 21 -6.51 -8.72 -3.73
C ARG A 21 -6.67 -7.51 -2.80
N HIS A 22 -6.73 -6.29 -3.33
CA HIS A 22 -6.88 -5.09 -2.52
C HIS A 22 -8.30 -4.93 -1.95
N ASP A 23 -9.32 -5.40 -2.67
CA ASP A 23 -10.69 -5.51 -2.15
C ASP A 23 -10.78 -6.50 -0.98
N GLU A 24 -10.04 -7.61 -1.08
CA GLU A 24 -9.95 -8.66 -0.06
C GLU A 24 -8.74 -8.49 0.87
N ILE A 25 -8.25 -7.26 1.06
CA ILE A 25 -7.05 -6.99 1.86
C ILE A 25 -7.18 -7.54 3.28
N TRP A 26 -6.10 -8.17 3.75
CA TRP A 26 -6.12 -8.86 5.04
C TRP A 26 -6.32 -7.87 6.21
N PRO A 27 -7.26 -8.14 7.14
CA PRO A 27 -7.47 -7.27 8.30
C PRO A 27 -6.21 -7.02 9.14
N GLU A 28 -5.34 -8.02 9.27
CA GLU A 28 -4.06 -7.90 9.98
C GLU A 28 -3.06 -6.98 9.26
N LEU A 29 -3.10 -6.90 7.94
CA LEU A 29 -2.26 -5.98 7.16
C LEU A 29 -2.75 -4.54 7.35
N VAL A 30 -4.07 -4.34 7.30
CA VAL A 30 -4.68 -3.03 7.58
C VAL A 30 -4.33 -2.57 8.99
N ALA A 31 -4.36 -3.47 9.98
CA ALA A 31 -3.94 -3.17 11.34
C ALA A 31 -2.47 -2.75 11.41
N ALA A 32 -1.56 -3.53 10.78
CA ALA A 32 -0.13 -3.21 10.73
C ALA A 32 0.15 -1.83 10.12
N LEU A 33 -0.54 -1.47 9.02
CA LEU A 33 -0.42 -0.15 8.40
C LEU A 33 -0.89 0.97 9.33
N LYS A 34 -2.05 0.79 9.98
CA LYS A 34 -2.59 1.78 10.95
C LYS A 34 -1.69 1.93 12.18
N ASP A 35 -1.16 0.83 12.71
CA ASP A 35 -0.23 0.82 13.85
C ASP A 35 1.07 1.55 13.50
N ALA A 36 1.59 1.34 12.28
CA ALA A 36 2.71 2.09 11.74
C ALA A 36 2.41 3.57 11.53
N GLY A 37 1.14 3.99 11.61
CA GLY A 37 0.71 5.38 11.55
C GLY A 37 0.32 5.88 10.16
N ILE A 38 -0.04 4.95 9.27
CA ILE A 38 -0.55 5.22 7.94
C ILE A 38 -2.07 5.38 7.98
N SER A 39 -2.59 6.32 7.19
CA SER A 39 -4.01 6.63 6.99
C SER A 39 -4.22 7.19 5.59
N ASP A 40 -5.48 7.27 5.14
CA ASP A 40 -5.87 7.82 3.84
C ASP A 40 -5.01 7.27 2.69
N TYR A 41 -4.79 5.95 2.68
CA TYR A 41 -3.94 5.28 1.70
C TYR A 41 -4.77 4.83 0.49
N SER A 42 -4.51 5.46 -0.65
CA SER A 42 -5.08 5.11 -1.96
C SER A 42 -4.00 4.72 -2.97
N ILE A 43 -4.34 3.84 -3.89
CA ILE A 43 -3.48 3.44 -5.01
C ILE A 43 -4.28 3.59 -6.30
N PHE A 44 -3.69 4.22 -7.31
CA PHE A 44 -4.30 4.46 -8.62
C PHE A 44 -3.48 3.79 -9.72
N LEU A 45 -4.14 3.10 -10.66
CA LEU A 45 -3.50 2.47 -11.81
C LEU A 45 -3.58 3.38 -13.05
N ASP A 46 -2.45 3.57 -13.73
CA ASP A 46 -2.41 3.99 -15.13
C ASP A 46 -2.42 2.72 -16.02
N PRO A 47 -3.53 2.41 -16.70
CA PRO A 47 -3.63 1.19 -17.50
C PRO A 47 -2.80 1.26 -18.79
N SER A 48 -2.29 2.43 -19.19
CA SER A 48 -1.51 2.57 -20.42
C SER A 48 -0.12 1.95 -20.32
N ASP A 49 0.50 2.02 -19.14
CA ASP A 49 1.86 1.53 -18.91
C ASP A 49 1.99 0.65 -17.65
N GLY A 50 0.92 0.46 -16.87
CA GLY A 50 0.91 -0.33 -15.65
C GLY A 50 1.45 0.40 -14.42
N SER A 51 1.66 1.72 -14.47
CA SER A 51 2.12 2.48 -13.31
C SER A 51 1.09 2.49 -12.20
N LEU A 52 1.53 2.22 -10.97
CA LEU A 52 0.72 2.40 -9.77
C LEU A 52 1.19 3.64 -9.01
N PHE A 53 0.27 4.56 -8.75
CA PHE A 53 0.50 5.76 -7.93
C PHE A 53 -0.13 5.56 -6.56
N ALA A 54 0.71 5.35 -5.56
CA ALA A 54 0.31 5.25 -4.18
C ALA A 54 0.44 6.61 -3.49
N VAL A 55 -0.59 7.02 -2.75
CA VAL A 55 -0.58 8.21 -1.90
C VAL A 55 -1.13 7.86 -0.54
N LEU A 56 -0.45 8.26 0.52
CA LEU A 56 -0.88 8.02 1.89
C LEU A 56 -0.51 9.19 2.81
N ARG A 57 -1.19 9.26 3.95
CA ARG A 57 -0.83 10.15 5.05
C ARG A 57 -0.19 9.37 6.17
N ARG A 58 0.88 9.91 6.75
CA ARG A 58 1.52 9.35 7.93
C ARG A 58 1.66 10.39 9.05
N ARG A 59 1.50 9.93 10.30
CA ARG A 59 1.65 10.80 11.49
C ARG A 59 3.13 11.08 11.78
N PRO A 60 3.46 12.19 12.48
CA PRO A 60 4.81 12.37 13.01
C PRO A 60 5.22 11.18 13.89
N GLY A 61 6.48 10.72 13.78
CA GLY A 61 6.95 9.54 14.51
C GLY A 61 6.31 8.23 14.05
N HIS A 62 5.89 8.14 12.78
CA HIS A 62 5.42 6.89 12.19
C HIS A 62 6.50 5.79 12.24
N ALA A 63 6.07 4.54 12.16
CA ALA A 63 6.96 3.37 12.12
C ALA A 63 6.97 2.67 10.75
N MET A 64 6.60 3.39 9.67
CA MET A 64 6.55 2.87 8.31
C MET A 64 7.83 2.14 7.87
N ASP A 65 9.01 2.61 8.28
CA ASP A 65 10.30 2.02 7.90
C ASP A 65 10.54 0.62 8.50
N ALA A 66 9.82 0.27 9.58
CA ALA A 66 9.88 -1.04 10.22
C ALA A 66 8.87 -2.05 9.65
N LEU A 67 7.92 -1.61 8.80
CA LEU A 67 6.94 -2.51 8.19
C LEU A 67 7.57 -3.70 7.45
N PRO A 68 8.68 -3.55 6.68
CA PRO A 68 9.31 -4.68 5.99
C PRO A 68 9.83 -5.80 6.91
N GLU A 69 9.96 -5.55 8.22
CA GLU A 69 10.37 -6.54 9.20
C GLU A 69 9.20 -7.40 9.70
N GLN A 70 7.96 -6.94 9.54
CA GLN A 70 6.79 -7.65 10.03
C GLN A 70 6.43 -8.85 9.13
N ALA A 71 6.08 -9.97 9.76
CA ALA A 71 5.74 -11.20 9.05
C ALA A 71 4.54 -11.04 8.09
N VAL A 72 3.54 -10.22 8.47
CA VAL A 72 2.38 -9.94 7.62
C VAL A 72 2.77 -9.17 6.35
N MET A 73 3.67 -8.18 6.47
CA MET A 73 4.13 -7.37 5.34
C MET A 73 5.00 -8.16 4.37
N ARG A 74 5.72 -9.19 4.83
CA ARG A 74 6.53 -10.07 3.98
C ARG A 74 5.71 -11.14 3.24
N ARG A 75 4.56 -11.50 3.80
CA ARG A 75 3.64 -12.48 3.21
C ARG A 75 2.73 -11.86 2.17
N TRP A 76 2.38 -10.58 2.37
CA TRP A 76 1.67 -9.76 1.41
C TRP A 76 2.61 -9.34 0.27
#